data_AF-A0A484C0V8-F1
#
_entry.id   AF-A0A484C0V8-F1
#
_cell.length_a   1.000
_cell.length_b   1.000
_cell.length_c   1.000
_cell.angle_alpha   90.00
_cell.angle_beta   90.00
_cell.angle_gamma   90.00
#
_symmetry.space_group_name_H-M   'P 1'
#
loop_
_entity.id
_entity.type
_entity.pdbx_description
1 polymer ?
#
loop_
_entity_poly.entity_id
_entity_poly.type
_entity_poly.pdbx_seq_one_letter_code
_entity_poly.pdbx_strand_id
1 'polypeptide(L)'
;MKISDDDPAYIVRFKAAFTKDLNQRSEKINLEWLQVATALDPRFKDLKCLPRAEREPVWAKLSELVKREEPALQPLGEENPEPPKKKTALLLMGSDSESDEETPEDNTVERYKVEPSAILDQCPLKWWSEQTAVYGKMAHIARKYLGTPATTVPCERLFSLAGHIVQKRRSSLSPENVNKLVCLSGRRRNRAWTD
;
A
#
# COMPACT_ATOMS: atom_id res chain seq x y z
N MET A 1 10.15 25.99 -0.78
CA MET A 1 9.83 27.07 -1.74
C MET A 1 10.91 28.14 -1.59
N LYS A 2 11.61 28.54 -2.65
CA LYS A 2 12.64 29.59 -2.52
C LYS A 2 11.96 30.95 -2.42
N ILE A 3 12.36 31.74 -1.44
CA ILE A 3 11.99 33.15 -1.33
C ILE A 3 12.84 33.91 -2.34
N SER A 4 12.20 34.72 -3.18
CA SER A 4 12.85 35.60 -4.15
C SER A 4 12.82 37.04 -3.63
N ASP A 5 13.82 37.84 -3.97
CA ASP A 5 13.85 39.27 -3.62
C ASP A 5 12.73 40.06 -4.34
N ASP A 6 12.21 39.53 -5.44
CA ASP A 6 11.05 40.08 -6.16
C ASP A 6 9.69 39.76 -5.51
N ASP A 7 9.66 38.93 -4.46
CA ASP A 7 8.40 38.54 -3.82
C ASP A 7 7.81 39.69 -2.99
N PRO A 8 6.52 40.03 -3.17
CA PRO A 8 5.82 40.93 -2.26
C PRO A 8 5.88 40.44 -0.81
N ALA A 9 5.91 41.36 0.16
CA ALA A 9 6.06 41.03 1.59
C ALA A 9 5.05 39.99 2.11
N TYR A 10 3.82 39.96 1.57
CA TYR A 10 2.83 38.95 1.94
C TYR A 10 3.17 37.56 1.39
N ILE A 11 3.74 37.46 0.18
CA ILE A 11 4.21 36.21 -0.42
C ILE A 11 5.41 35.69 0.37
N VAL A 12 6.35 36.55 0.77
CA VAL A 12 7.48 36.18 1.62
C VAL A 12 6.99 35.55 2.94
N ARG A 13 6.05 36.23 3.62
CA ARG A 13 5.45 35.71 4.87
C ARG A 13 4.74 34.38 4.65
N PHE A 14 3.97 34.25 3.57
CA PHE A 14 3.29 33.01 3.21
C PHE A 14 4.29 31.88 2.93
N LYS A 15 5.28 32.10 2.06
CA LYS A 15 6.32 31.12 1.73
C LYS A 15 7.10 30.67 2.98
N ALA A 16 7.42 31.59 3.88
CA ALA A 16 8.10 31.30 5.14
C ALA A 16 7.23 30.47 6.09
N ALA A 17 5.98 30.88 6.32
CA ALA A 17 5.03 30.16 7.18
C ALA A 17 4.72 28.76 6.63
N PHE A 18 4.50 28.66 5.33
CA PHE A 18 4.22 27.39 4.64
C PHE A 18 5.42 26.45 4.68
N THR A 19 6.63 26.94 4.40
CA THR A 19 7.85 26.12 4.46
C THR A 19 8.11 25.65 5.89
N LYS A 20 7.86 26.50 6.90
CA LYS A 20 7.95 26.13 8.31
C LYS A 20 6.98 25.01 8.68
N ASP A 21 5.70 25.13 8.30
CA ASP A 21 4.69 24.09 8.56
C ASP A 21 5.01 22.77 7.84
N LEU A 22 5.46 22.82 6.58
CA LEU A 22 5.88 21.64 5.85
C LEU A 22 7.08 20.94 6.49
N ASN A 23 8.11 21.70 6.90
CA ASN A 23 9.29 21.12 7.54
C ASN A 23 8.94 20.44 8.87
N GLN A 24 8.06 21.07 9.66
CA GLN A 24 7.58 20.50 10.91
C GLN A 24 6.80 19.19 10.71
N ARG A 25 6.07 19.07 9.58
CA ARG A 25 5.36 17.84 9.23
C ARG A 25 6.30 16.80 8.64
N SER A 26 7.28 17.19 7.83
CA SER A 26 8.22 16.26 7.19
C SER A 26 9.05 15.48 8.21
N GLU A 27 9.38 16.08 9.36
CA GLU A 27 10.09 15.39 10.45
C GLU A 27 9.34 14.16 10.98
N LYS A 28 8.01 14.12 10.83
CA LYS A 28 7.15 13.03 11.31
C LYS A 28 6.83 12.00 10.24
N ILE A 29 7.22 12.27 8.99
CA ILE A 29 6.86 11.44 7.84
C ILE A 29 7.97 10.42 7.60
N ASN A 30 7.58 9.17 7.36
CA ASN A 30 8.50 8.13 6.93
C ASN A 30 8.83 8.34 5.43
N LEU A 31 9.88 9.13 5.17
CA LEU A 31 10.28 9.48 3.81
C LEU A 31 10.69 8.22 3.00
N GLU A 32 11.37 7.28 3.64
CA GLU A 32 11.78 6.00 3.04
C GLU A 32 10.55 5.23 2.52
N TRP A 33 9.48 5.18 3.31
CA TRP A 33 8.23 4.54 2.90
C TRP A 33 7.65 5.19 1.64
N LEU A 34 7.65 6.52 1.57
CA LEU A 34 7.14 7.27 0.43
C LEU A 34 8.01 7.07 -0.82
N GLN A 35 9.33 7.02 -0.66
CA GLN A 35 10.25 6.77 -1.77
C GLN A 35 10.03 5.37 -2.37
N VAL A 36 9.92 4.35 -1.52
CA VAL A 36 9.61 2.98 -1.97
C VAL A 36 8.22 2.91 -2.61
N ALA A 37 7.21 3.56 -2.02
CA ALA A 37 5.87 3.63 -2.61
C ALA A 37 5.89 4.33 -3.98
N THR A 38 6.72 5.36 -4.15
CA THR A 38 6.85 6.07 -5.43
C THR A 38 7.52 5.20 -6.49
N ALA A 39 8.56 4.43 -6.12
CA ALA A 39 9.19 3.47 -7.03
C ALA A 39 8.20 2.38 -7.47
N LEU A 40 7.36 1.92 -6.54
CA LEU A 40 6.31 0.93 -6.79
C LEU A 40 5.11 1.49 -7.58
N ASP A 41 4.96 2.80 -7.74
CA ASP A 41 3.89 3.35 -8.60
C ASP A 41 4.34 3.29 -10.07
N PRO A 42 3.68 2.51 -10.94
CA PRO A 42 4.08 2.34 -12.33
C PRO A 42 4.04 3.65 -13.14
N ARG A 43 3.34 4.67 -12.66
CA ARG A 43 3.25 6.00 -13.28
C ARG A 43 4.42 6.90 -12.92
N PHE A 44 5.03 6.69 -11.75
CA PHE A 44 6.10 7.53 -11.19
C PHE A 44 7.43 6.80 -11.02
N LYS A 45 7.55 5.58 -11.53
CA LYS A 45 8.75 4.73 -11.45
C LYS A 45 10.03 5.38 -11.96
N ASP A 46 9.95 6.38 -12.85
CA ASP A 46 11.14 7.14 -13.29
C ASP A 46 11.81 7.97 -12.16
N LEU A 47 11.16 8.07 -10.99
CA LEU A 47 11.59 8.83 -9.82
C LEU A 47 11.97 10.29 -10.16
N LYS A 48 11.27 10.90 -11.12
CA LYS A 48 11.51 12.29 -11.57
C LYS A 48 11.28 13.33 -10.46
N CYS A 49 10.51 12.97 -9.43
CA CYS A 49 10.29 13.78 -8.24
C CYS A 49 11.47 13.75 -7.24
N LEU A 50 12.45 12.85 -7.42
CA LEU A 50 13.64 12.75 -6.58
C LEU A 50 14.91 13.20 -7.32
N PRO A 51 15.89 13.77 -6.60
CA PRO A 51 17.23 14.01 -7.11
C PRO A 51 17.84 12.72 -7.66
N ARG A 52 18.64 12.82 -8.73
CA ARG A 52 19.25 11.63 -9.38
C ARG A 52 20.09 10.78 -8.41
N ALA A 53 20.75 11.42 -7.45
CA ALA A 53 21.59 10.75 -6.45
C ALA A 53 20.78 9.81 -5.53
N GLU A 54 19.50 10.11 -5.30
CA GLU A 54 18.64 9.35 -4.38
C GLU A 54 17.91 8.19 -5.06
N ARG A 55 17.99 8.05 -6.39
CA ARG A 55 17.21 7.03 -7.13
C ARG A 55 17.76 5.62 -6.94
N GLU A 56 19.08 5.45 -7.06
CA GLU A 56 19.72 4.14 -6.89
C GLU A 56 19.54 3.56 -5.47
N PRO A 57 19.69 4.35 -4.38
CA PRO A 57 19.38 3.86 -3.04
C PRO A 57 17.96 3.31 -2.89
N VAL A 58 16.97 3.97 -3.49
CA VAL A 58 15.56 3.54 -3.43
C VAL A 58 15.37 2.20 -4.15
N TRP A 59 16.01 2.01 -5.31
CA TRP A 59 15.97 0.74 -6.02
C TRP A 59 16.69 -0.37 -5.29
N ALA A 60 17.87 -0.10 -4.72
CA ALA A 60 18.58 -1.06 -3.89
C ALA A 60 17.73 -1.49 -2.69
N LYS A 61 17.01 -0.55 -2.08
CA LYS A 61 16.09 -0.83 -0.98
C LYS A 61 14.92 -1.71 -1.42
N LEU A 62 14.33 -1.42 -2.56
CA LEU A 62 13.24 -2.24 -3.10
C LEU A 62 13.73 -3.67 -3.40
N SER A 63 14.92 -3.83 -3.99
CA SER A 63 15.52 -5.14 -4.23
C SER A 63 15.77 -5.92 -2.93
N GLU A 64 16.21 -5.23 -1.88
CA GLU A 64 16.35 -5.83 -0.54
C GLU A 64 14.99 -6.30 0.01
N LEU A 65 13.94 -5.50 -0.14
CA LEU A 65 12.59 -5.86 0.31
C LEU A 65 12.04 -7.08 -0.45
N VAL A 66 12.23 -7.14 -1.76
CA VAL A 66 11.80 -8.28 -2.59
C VAL A 66 12.52 -9.57 -2.19
N LYS A 67 13.82 -9.48 -1.88
CA LYS A 67 14.61 -10.62 -1.39
C LYS A 67 14.15 -11.10 -0.02
N ARG A 68 13.76 -10.18 0.87
CA ARG A 68 13.29 -10.49 2.24
C ARG A 68 11.86 -11.00 2.28
N GLU A 69 11.05 -10.69 1.28
CA GLU A 69 9.68 -11.16 1.20
C GLU A 69 9.69 -12.67 0.85
N GLU A 70 9.58 -13.49 1.89
CA GLU A 70 9.25 -14.91 1.77
C GLU A 70 7.92 -15.06 1.01
N PRO A 71 7.78 -16.04 0.11
CA PRO A 71 6.51 -16.27 -0.58
C PRO A 71 5.44 -16.63 0.46
N ALA A 72 4.52 -15.70 0.69
CA ALA A 72 3.31 -15.95 1.47
C ALA A 72 2.41 -16.93 0.70
N LEU A 73 2.69 -18.22 0.82
CA LEU A 73 1.71 -19.27 0.57
C LEU A 73 0.62 -19.17 1.62
N GLN A 74 -0.49 -18.47 1.33
CA GLN A 74 -1.85 -18.89 1.73
C GLN A 74 -2.89 -18.24 0.78
N PRO A 75 -3.73 -19.03 0.09
CA PRO A 75 -5.01 -18.54 -0.39
C PRO A 75 -5.84 -18.07 0.81
N LEU A 76 -6.56 -16.96 0.67
CA LEU A 76 -7.53 -16.50 1.66
C LEU A 76 -8.69 -17.53 1.70
N GLY A 77 -8.52 -18.58 2.52
CA GLY A 77 -9.54 -19.60 2.74
C GLY A 77 -10.63 -19.07 3.66
N GLU A 78 -11.85 -19.02 3.13
CA GLU A 78 -13.07 -18.86 3.93
C GLU A 78 -13.18 -20.01 4.94
N GLU A 79 -13.05 -19.73 6.23
CA GLU A 79 -13.43 -20.69 7.27
C GLU A 79 -14.95 -20.82 7.30
N ASN A 80 -15.46 -21.92 6.75
CA ASN A 80 -16.78 -22.45 7.05
C ASN A 80 -16.61 -23.92 7.47
N PRO A 81 -17.09 -24.36 8.66
CA PRO A 81 -16.88 -25.73 9.12
C PRO A 81 -17.87 -26.71 8.45
N GLU A 82 -17.35 -27.65 7.66
CA GLU A 82 -18.07 -28.84 7.18
C GLU A 82 -18.00 -30.02 8.17
N PRO A 83 -18.96 -30.97 8.13
CA PRO A 83 -18.74 -32.35 8.56
C PRO A 83 -18.78 -33.39 7.39
N PRO A 84 -18.25 -34.61 7.59
CA PRO A 84 -17.35 -35.26 6.60
C PRO A 84 -17.86 -36.59 5.99
N LYS A 85 -17.02 -37.16 5.08
CA LYS A 85 -16.80 -38.60 4.66
C LYS A 85 -16.92 -38.76 3.10
N LYS A 86 -16.12 -39.52 2.33
CA LYS A 86 -15.31 -40.76 2.50
C LYS A 86 -14.14 -40.81 1.49
N LYS A 87 -13.22 -41.76 1.74
CA LYS A 87 -11.92 -42.05 1.11
C LYS A 87 -12.02 -42.71 -0.27
N THR A 88 -11.04 -42.44 -1.14
CA THR A 88 -10.45 -43.46 -2.03
C THR A 88 -8.97 -43.12 -2.28
N ALA A 89 -8.11 -44.10 -2.00
CA ALA A 89 -6.68 -44.05 -2.26
C ALA A 89 -6.38 -44.51 -3.69
N LEU A 90 -5.48 -43.81 -4.38
CA LEU A 90 -4.65 -44.40 -5.42
C LEU A 90 -3.25 -43.79 -5.31
N LEU A 91 -2.28 -44.68 -5.29
CA LEU A 91 -0.88 -44.45 -4.96
C LEU A 91 -0.05 -44.02 -6.18
N LEU A 92 0.94 -43.16 -5.91
CA LEU A 92 2.35 -43.28 -6.32
C LEU A 92 2.85 -42.59 -7.60
N MET A 93 4.00 -41.91 -7.39
CA MET A 93 5.03 -41.42 -8.31
C MET A 93 4.80 -40.08 -9.04
N GLY A 94 5.37 -39.04 -8.46
CA GLY A 94 5.59 -37.74 -9.09
C GLY A 94 6.60 -36.93 -8.28
N SER A 95 7.85 -37.41 -8.26
CA SER A 95 9.07 -36.66 -8.00
C SER A 95 8.97 -35.54 -6.94
N ASP A 96 9.39 -35.85 -5.72
CA ASP A 96 9.97 -34.85 -4.82
C ASP A 96 11.26 -34.36 -5.49
N SER A 97 11.11 -33.43 -6.43
CA SER A 97 12.18 -32.51 -6.77
C SER A 97 12.20 -31.52 -5.61
N GLU A 98 12.96 -31.86 -4.57
CA GLU A 98 13.75 -30.87 -3.84
C GLU A 98 14.68 -30.20 -4.87
N SER A 99 14.05 -29.39 -5.70
CA SER A 99 14.71 -28.45 -6.55
C SER A 99 15.07 -27.30 -5.61
N ASP A 100 16.20 -27.49 -4.93
CA ASP A 100 17.19 -26.44 -4.70
C ASP A 100 17.51 -25.83 -6.08
N GLU A 101 16.53 -25.15 -6.68
CA GLU A 101 16.74 -24.25 -7.79
C GLU A 101 17.36 -23.03 -7.13
N GLU A 102 18.70 -23.00 -7.17
CA GLU A 102 19.48 -21.79 -7.05
C GLU A 102 18.68 -20.65 -7.68
N THR A 103 18.14 -19.74 -6.84
CA THR A 103 17.24 -18.70 -7.31
C THR A 103 17.96 -17.96 -8.43
N PRO A 104 17.49 -18.02 -9.69
CA PRO A 104 18.08 -17.22 -10.74
C PRO A 104 17.94 -15.80 -10.25
N GLU A 105 19.05 -15.06 -10.21
CA GLU A 105 19.13 -13.69 -9.72
C GLU A 105 17.81 -12.97 -9.95
N ASP A 106 17.13 -12.58 -8.87
CA ASP A 106 15.76 -12.05 -8.89
C ASP A 106 15.70 -10.74 -9.69
N ASN A 107 15.72 -10.86 -11.01
CA ASN A 107 15.76 -9.80 -12.02
C ASN A 107 14.40 -9.13 -12.17
N THR A 108 13.46 -9.41 -11.27
CA THR A 108 12.11 -8.84 -11.27
C THR A 108 12.14 -7.31 -11.19
N VAL A 109 13.02 -6.76 -10.33
CA VAL A 109 13.19 -5.31 -10.17
C VAL A 109 13.79 -4.69 -11.43
N GLU A 110 14.82 -5.31 -12.01
CA GLU A 110 15.44 -4.81 -13.25
C GLU A 110 14.48 -4.85 -14.44
N ARG A 111 13.67 -5.91 -14.55
CA ARG A 111 12.60 -6.00 -15.56
C ARG A 111 11.55 -4.90 -15.40
N TYR A 112 11.14 -4.61 -14.17
CA TYR A 112 10.17 -3.54 -13.90
C TYR A 112 10.70 -2.13 -14.24
N LYS A 113 11.99 -1.88 -14.02
CA LYS A 113 12.65 -0.61 -14.37
C LYS A 113 12.58 -0.30 -15.87
N VAL A 114 12.75 -1.32 -16.72
CA VAL A 114 12.78 -1.16 -18.20
C VAL A 114 11.41 -1.20 -18.87
N GLU A 115 10.39 -1.71 -18.18
CA GLU A 115 9.01 -1.72 -18.68
C GLU A 115 8.57 -0.28 -19.05
N PRO A 116 7.60 -0.06 -19.94
CA PRO A 116 6.96 1.25 -20.08
C PRO A 116 6.28 1.71 -18.77
N SER A 117 6.25 3.02 -18.55
CA SER A 117 5.46 3.62 -17.46
C SER A 117 3.97 3.55 -17.77
N ALA A 118 3.15 3.30 -16.75
CA ALA A 118 1.70 3.24 -16.92
C ALA A 118 1.09 4.61 -17.23
N ILE A 119 -0.12 4.60 -17.80
CA ILE A 119 -0.89 5.81 -18.08
C ILE A 119 -1.30 6.47 -16.76
N LEU A 120 -1.27 7.81 -16.69
CA LEU A 120 -1.54 8.56 -15.45
C LEU A 120 -2.92 8.27 -14.82
N ASP A 121 -3.93 8.02 -15.67
CA ASP A 121 -5.31 7.76 -15.25
C ASP A 121 -5.54 6.30 -14.79
N GLN A 122 -4.57 5.40 -14.98
CA GLN A 122 -4.69 4.02 -14.54
C GLN A 122 -4.47 3.92 -13.02
N CYS A 123 -5.30 3.12 -12.35
CA CYS A 123 -5.13 2.84 -10.93
C CYS A 123 -3.90 1.91 -10.72
N PRO A 124 -2.88 2.32 -9.94
CA PRO A 124 -1.68 1.50 -9.69
C PRO A 124 -2.00 0.14 -9.09
N LEU A 125 -2.96 0.09 -8.15
CA LEU A 125 -3.35 -1.17 -7.50
C LEU A 125 -4.02 -2.15 -8.49
N LYS A 126 -4.76 -1.64 -9.49
CA LYS A 126 -5.30 -2.48 -10.57
C LYS A 126 -4.19 -3.01 -11.47
N TRP A 127 -3.25 -2.14 -11.85
CA TRP A 127 -2.07 -2.55 -12.63
C TRP A 127 -1.29 -3.68 -11.94
N TRP A 128 -1.01 -3.54 -10.63
CA TRP A 128 -0.33 -4.59 -9.86
C TRP A 128 -1.15 -5.87 -9.74
N SER A 129 -2.49 -5.78 -9.72
CA SER A 129 -3.35 -6.97 -9.71
C SER A 129 -3.27 -7.76 -11.03
N GLU A 130 -3.24 -7.07 -12.15
CA GLU A 130 -3.09 -7.67 -13.50
C GLU A 130 -1.69 -8.27 -13.67
N GLN A 131 -0.67 -7.63 -13.08
CA GLN A 131 0.75 -8.01 -13.18
C GLN A 131 1.22 -8.95 -12.07
N THR A 132 0.30 -9.45 -11.21
CA THR A 132 0.66 -10.32 -10.08
C THR A 132 1.27 -11.65 -10.54
N ALA A 133 0.83 -12.20 -11.68
CA ALA A 133 1.40 -13.44 -12.21
C ALA A 133 2.89 -13.29 -12.61
N VAL A 134 3.30 -12.09 -13.02
CA VAL A 134 4.67 -11.81 -13.51
C VAL A 134 5.57 -11.32 -12.38
N TYR A 135 5.04 -10.51 -11.46
CA TYR A 135 5.81 -9.80 -10.43
C TYR A 135 5.39 -10.19 -8.99
N GLY A 136 4.92 -11.42 -8.76
CA GLY A 136 4.26 -11.88 -7.53
C GLY A 136 4.71 -11.23 -6.20
N LYS A 137 6.02 -11.31 -5.87
CA LYS A 137 6.58 -10.68 -4.66
C LYS A 137 6.46 -9.16 -4.65
N MET A 138 6.85 -8.49 -5.74
CA MET A 138 6.71 -7.04 -5.88
C MET A 138 5.24 -6.59 -5.85
N ALA A 139 4.32 -7.36 -6.43
CA ALA A 139 2.89 -7.05 -6.38
C ALA A 139 2.36 -7.10 -4.93
N HIS A 140 2.85 -8.04 -4.11
CA HIS A 140 2.53 -8.07 -2.68
C HIS A 140 3.02 -6.81 -1.96
N ILE A 141 4.29 -6.46 -2.16
CA ILE A 141 4.89 -5.26 -1.57
C ILE A 141 4.14 -4.00 -2.06
N ALA A 142 3.84 -3.88 -3.34
CA ALA A 142 3.10 -2.76 -3.91
C ALA A 142 1.73 -2.56 -3.24
N ARG A 143 0.98 -3.62 -2.98
CA ARG A 143 -0.30 -3.52 -2.26
C ARG A 143 -0.13 -2.96 -0.85
N LYS A 144 0.92 -3.34 -0.14
CA LYS A 144 1.23 -2.85 1.21
C LYS A 144 1.59 -1.36 1.21
N TYR A 145 2.48 -0.95 0.31
CA TYR A 145 2.97 0.43 0.25
C TYR A 145 1.94 1.40 -0.33
N LEU A 146 1.28 1.04 -1.43
CA LEU A 146 0.30 1.89 -2.12
C LEU A 146 -1.09 1.85 -1.48
N GLY A 147 -1.42 0.80 -0.72
CA GLY A 147 -2.69 0.67 -0.01
C GLY A 147 -2.77 1.54 1.25
N THR A 148 -1.64 2.06 1.74
CA THR A 148 -1.60 2.92 2.92
C THR A 148 -2.13 4.30 2.57
N PRO A 149 -3.18 4.82 3.24
CA PRO A 149 -3.68 6.16 2.97
C PRO A 149 -2.63 7.21 3.33
N ALA A 150 -2.49 8.23 2.48
CA ALA A 150 -1.53 9.31 2.70
C ALA A 150 -1.88 10.24 3.89
N THR A 151 -3.09 10.12 4.45
CA THR A 151 -3.57 11.01 5.52
C THR A 151 -4.32 10.24 6.60
N THR A 152 -4.39 10.82 7.80
CA THR A 152 -5.22 10.33 8.91
C THR A 152 -6.71 10.61 8.73
N VAL A 153 -7.09 11.37 7.70
CA VAL A 153 -8.48 11.80 7.44
C VAL A 153 -9.48 10.64 7.38
N PRO A 154 -9.18 9.47 6.77
CA PRO A 154 -10.10 8.33 6.81
C PRO A 154 -10.36 7.84 8.24
N CYS A 155 -9.33 7.82 9.09
CA CYS A 155 -9.44 7.45 10.49
C CYS A 155 -10.25 8.50 11.27
N GLU A 156 -9.96 9.80 11.09
CA GLU A 156 -10.71 10.89 11.71
C GLU A 156 -12.20 10.88 11.33
N ARG A 157 -12.51 10.59 10.06
CA ARG A 157 -13.89 10.42 9.58
C ARG A 157 -14.56 9.21 10.24
N LEU A 158 -13.83 8.11 10.41
CA LEU A 158 -14.33 6.92 11.11
C LEU A 158 -14.60 7.22 12.59
N PHE A 159 -13.70 7.92 13.27
CA PHE A 159 -13.87 8.33 14.67
C PHE A 159 -14.98 9.35 14.84
N SER A 160 -15.14 10.29 13.91
CA SER A 160 -16.25 11.24 13.90
C SER A 160 -17.60 10.52 13.74
N LEU A 161 -17.65 9.51 12.87
CA LEU A 161 -18.83 8.66 12.70
C LEU A 161 -19.14 7.86 13.98
N ALA A 162 -18.12 7.28 14.61
CA ALA A 162 -18.27 6.60 15.89
C ALA A 162 -18.80 7.55 16.98
N GLY A 163 -18.24 8.76 17.07
CA GLY A 163 -18.71 9.81 17.96
C GLY A 163 -20.18 10.17 17.71
N HIS A 164 -20.59 10.25 16.44
CA HIS A 164 -22.00 10.48 16.09
C HIS A 164 -22.91 9.31 16.49
N ILE A 165 -22.47 8.06 16.33
CA ILE A 165 -23.23 6.86 16.74
C ILE A 165 -23.46 6.87 18.25
N VAL A 166 -22.43 7.23 19.02
CA VAL A 166 -22.50 7.34 20.50
C VAL A 166 -23.34 8.54 20.92
N GLN A 167 -23.20 9.69 20.27
CA GLN A 167 -23.89 10.93 20.66
C GLN A 167 -25.37 10.96 20.26
N LYS A 168 -25.74 10.39 19.11
CA LYS A 168 -27.15 10.38 18.62
C LYS A 168 -28.09 9.57 19.50
N ARG A 169 -27.55 8.67 20.33
CA ARG A 169 -28.35 7.88 21.25
C ARG A 169 -27.79 8.07 22.65
N ARG A 170 -28.54 8.69 23.55
CA ARG A 170 -28.37 8.56 25.01
C ARG A 170 -28.52 7.09 25.50
N SER A 171 -28.32 6.11 24.63
CA SER A 171 -28.37 4.69 24.92
C SER A 171 -27.03 4.27 25.49
N SER A 172 -27.06 3.62 26.65
CA SER A 172 -25.96 2.83 27.19
C SER A 172 -25.61 1.70 26.20
N LEU A 173 -24.79 2.02 25.20
CA LEU A 173 -24.22 1.03 24.29
C LEU A 173 -22.92 0.54 24.90
N SER A 174 -22.77 -0.78 24.96
CA SER A 174 -21.47 -1.36 25.30
C SER A 174 -20.44 -1.06 24.20
N PRO A 175 -19.15 -0.98 24.53
CA PRO A 175 -18.07 -0.76 23.56
C PRO A 175 -18.09 -1.75 22.39
N GLU A 176 -18.45 -3.01 22.64
CA GLU A 176 -18.53 -4.07 21.63
C GLU A 176 -19.61 -3.77 20.58
N ASN A 177 -20.75 -3.23 21.01
CA ASN A 177 -21.85 -2.87 20.12
C ASN A 177 -21.51 -1.64 19.27
N VAL A 178 -20.76 -0.67 19.83
CA VAL A 178 -20.24 0.47 19.05
C VAL A 178 -19.30 -0.02 17.96
N ASN A 179 -18.36 -0.91 18.29
CA ASN A 179 -17.44 -1.47 17.29
C ASN A 179 -18.18 -2.18 16.14
N LYS A 180 -19.17 -3.03 16.46
CA LYS A 180 -20.02 -3.69 15.45
C LYS A 180 -20.72 -2.68 14.55
N LEU A 181 -21.32 -1.63 15.10
CA LEU A 181 -22.01 -0.60 14.34
C LEU A 181 -21.07 0.20 13.43
N VAL A 182 -19.89 0.56 13.94
CA VAL A 182 -18.84 1.24 13.16
C VAL A 182 -18.40 0.35 11.99
N CYS A 183 -18.09 -0.93 12.24
CA CYS A 183 -17.72 -1.88 11.19
C CYS A 183 -18.82 -2.04 10.12
N LEU A 184 -20.09 -2.20 10.52
CA LEU A 184 -21.21 -2.33 9.59
C LEU A 184 -21.40 -1.06 8.75
N SER A 185 -21.26 0.12 9.37
CA SER A 185 -21.39 1.40 8.68
C SER A 185 -20.25 1.62 7.67
N GLY A 186 -19.02 1.23 8.00
CA GLY A 186 -17.86 1.27 7.10
C GLY A 186 -18.03 0.33 5.90
N ARG A 187 -18.45 -0.93 6.14
CA ARG A 187 -18.67 -1.92 5.06
C ARG A 187 -19.77 -1.50 4.08
N ARG A 188 -20.86 -0.89 4.54
CA ARG A 188 -21.90 -0.35 3.63
C ARG A 188 -21.34 0.76 2.75
N ARG A 189 -20.50 1.63 3.30
CA ARG A 189 -19.91 2.74 2.55
C ARG A 189 -18.93 2.24 1.50
N ASN A 190 -18.08 1.25 1.81
CA ASN A 190 -17.10 0.71 0.85
C ASN A 190 -17.75 -0.05 -0.33
N ARG A 191 -18.91 -0.70 -0.13
CA ARG A 191 -19.66 -1.33 -1.23
C ARG A 191 -20.26 -0.34 -2.24
N ALA A 192 -20.56 0.89 -1.81
CA ALA A 192 -21.09 1.91 -2.71
C ALA A 192 -20.04 2.52 -3.67
N TRP A 193 -18.77 2.13 -3.55
CA TRP A 193 -17.69 2.53 -4.48
C TRP A 193 -17.32 1.43 -5.49
N THR A 194 -17.95 0.26 -5.38
CA THR A 194 -17.68 -0.90 -6.24
C THR A 194 -18.81 -1.20 -7.23
N ASP A 195 -19.90 -0.42 -7.20
CA ASP A 195 -20.98 -0.42 -8.19
C ASP A 195 -20.88 0.82 -9.10
#